data_AF-A0A2V5P3W6-F1
#
_entry.id   AF-A0A2V5P3W6-F1
#
_cell.length_a   1.000
_cell.length_b   1.000
_cell.length_c   1.000
_cell.angle_alpha   90.00
_cell.angle_beta   90.00
_cell.angle_gamma   90.00
#
_symmetry.space_group_name_H-M   'P 1'
#
loop_
_entity.id
_entity.type
_entity.pdbx_description
1 polymer ?
#
loop_
_entity_poly.entity_id
_entity_poly.type
_entity_poly.pdbx_seq_one_letter_code
_entity_poly.pdbx_strand_id
1 'polypeptide(L)'
;MLNYIWLGLIVLAVIIGGCSGNLKAVADKSFEMAEFAVMKTALPLVGIMALWLGVMRLAERAGLVTLLARGLRPVMRRLFSDVPPEHPAMGSMLMNIAANMLGLGNAATPLGLRAMKDLESLNPRPGTATNAMCTFL
;
A
#
# COMPACT_ATOMS: atom_id res chain seq x y z
N MET A 1 10.92 13.93 -9.58
CA MET A 1 12.34 13.57 -9.31
C MET A 1 12.66 12.13 -9.66
N LEU A 2 11.94 11.13 -9.15
CA LEU A 2 12.26 9.71 -9.37
C LEU A 2 12.27 9.29 -10.85
N ASN A 3 11.33 9.77 -11.66
CA ASN A 3 11.27 9.44 -13.09
C ASN A 3 12.54 9.85 -13.85
N TYR A 4 13.14 10.98 -13.49
CA TYR A 4 14.39 11.45 -14.10
C TYR A 4 15.57 10.56 -13.72
N ILE A 5 15.59 10.06 -12.48
CA ILE A 5 16.62 9.13 -12.00
C ILE A 5 16.53 7.79 -12.76
N TRP A 6 15.32 7.24 -12.88
CA TRP A 6 15.09 6.00 -13.64
C TRP A 6 15.46 6.13 -15.10
N LEU A 7 15.05 7.22 -15.74
CA LEU A 7 15.40 7.49 -17.13
C LEU A 7 16.93 7.59 -17.29
N GLY A 8 17.60 8.29 -16.38
CA GLY A 8 19.06 8.39 -16.37
C GLY A 8 19.74 7.02 -16.27
N LEU A 9 19.29 6.16 -15.37
CA LEU A 9 19.82 4.80 -15.21
C LEU A 9 19.67 3.95 -16.48
N ILE A 10 18.51 4.02 -17.14
CA ILE A 10 18.24 3.27 -18.37
C ILE A 10 19.14 3.76 -19.51
N VAL A 11 19.25 5.08 -19.68
CA VAL A 11 20.12 5.67 -20.72
C VAL A 11 21.58 5.30 -20.47
N LEU A 12 22.05 5.36 -19.23
CA LEU A 12 23.41 4.99 -18.86
C LEU A 12 23.69 3.50 -19.16
N ALA A 13 22.73 2.62 -18.85
CA ALA A 13 22.86 1.18 -19.13
C ALA A 13 22.99 0.89 -20.63
N VAL A 14 22.25 1.60 -21.48
CA VAL A 14 22.34 1.48 -22.94
C VAL A 14 23.67 2.01 -23.47
N ILE A 15 24.14 3.17 -22.98
CA ILE A 15 25.43 3.75 -23.38
C ILE A 15 26.59 2.83 -22.99
N ILE A 16 26.62 2.36 -21.75
CA ILE A 16 27.66 1.44 -21.26
C ILE A 16 27.61 0.11 -22.02
N GLY A 17 26.42 -0.43 -22.27
CA GLY A 17 26.21 -1.64 -23.07
C GLY A 17 26.71 -1.50 -24.51
N GLY A 18 26.49 -0.33 -25.12
CA GLY A 18 27.01 0.03 -26.45
C GLY A 18 28.53 0.14 -26.47
N CYS A 19 29.13 0.88 -25.52
CA CYS A 19 30.59 1.03 -25.42
C CYS A 19 31.31 -0.29 -25.11
N SER A 20 30.67 -1.22 -24.40
CA SER A 20 31.25 -2.50 -24.01
C SER A 20 31.02 -3.63 -25.04
N GLY A 21 30.31 -3.35 -26.14
CA GLY A 21 29.95 -4.36 -27.16
C GLY A 21 28.91 -5.40 -26.71
N ASN A 22 28.34 -5.25 -25.51
CA ASN A 22 27.41 -6.20 -24.88
C ASN A 22 25.94 -5.79 -25.03
N LEU A 23 25.60 -5.03 -26.09
CA LEU A 23 24.25 -4.49 -26.30
C LEU A 23 23.17 -5.58 -26.34
N LYS A 24 23.51 -6.76 -26.89
CA LYS A 24 22.62 -7.92 -26.91
C LYS A 24 22.30 -8.44 -25.51
N ALA A 25 23.31 -8.53 -24.63
CA ALA A 25 23.10 -8.96 -23.25
C ALA A 25 22.22 -7.97 -22.46
N VAL A 26 22.34 -6.67 -22.73
CA VAL A 26 21.48 -5.64 -22.13
C VAL A 26 20.02 -5.81 -22.59
N ALA A 27 19.79 -6.03 -23.88
CA ALA A 27 18.45 -6.29 -24.41
C ALA A 27 17.84 -7.58 -23.83
N ASP A 28 18.58 -8.69 -23.89
CA ASP A 28 18.13 -10.00 -23.40
C ASP A 28 17.79 -9.93 -21.90
N LYS A 29 18.65 -9.30 -21.09
CA LYS A 29 18.40 -9.11 -19.66
C LYS A 29 17.22 -8.18 -19.37
N SER A 30 16.98 -7.19 -20.21
CA SER A 30 15.81 -6.31 -20.06
C SER A 30 14.49 -7.08 -20.24
N PHE A 31 14.44 -7.97 -21.24
CA PHE A 31 13.27 -8.85 -21.45
C PHE A 31 13.12 -9.90 -20.36
N GLU A 32 14.22 -10.53 -19.94
CA GLU A 32 14.21 -11.51 -18.83
C GLU A 32 13.70 -10.87 -17.53
N MET A 33 14.14 -9.65 -17.21
CA MET A 33 13.67 -8.93 -16.03
C MET A 33 12.22 -8.48 -16.15
N ALA A 34 11.74 -8.14 -17.35
CA ALA A 34 10.34 -7.84 -17.59
C ALA A 34 9.45 -9.09 -17.37
N GLU A 35 9.87 -10.24 -17.89
CA GLU A 35 9.19 -11.52 -17.65
C GLU A 35 9.21 -11.88 -16.16
N PHE A 36 10.37 -11.77 -15.51
CA PHE A 36 10.51 -12.04 -14.08
C PHE A 36 9.55 -11.17 -13.25
N ALA A 37 9.51 -9.87 -13.52
CA ALA A 37 8.65 -8.93 -12.80
C ALA A 37 7.16 -9.31 -12.90
N VAL A 38 6.70 -9.76 -14.06
CA VAL A 38 5.30 -10.14 -14.27
C VAL A 38 5.02 -11.55 -13.76
N MET A 39 5.78 -12.54 -14.24
CA MET A 39 5.52 -13.95 -14.03
C MET A 39 5.90 -14.43 -12.63
N LYS A 40 6.99 -13.92 -12.07
CA LYS A 40 7.54 -14.40 -10.79
C LYS A 40 7.17 -13.49 -9.62
N THR A 41 6.88 -12.22 -9.87
CA THR A 41 6.58 -11.26 -8.80
C THR A 41 5.12 -10.83 -8.80
N ALA A 42 4.65 -10.19 -9.87
CA ALA A 42 3.32 -9.58 -9.88
C ALA A 42 2.20 -10.62 -9.78
N LEU A 43 2.23 -11.69 -10.58
CA LEU A 43 1.17 -12.72 -10.57
C LEU A 43 1.03 -13.45 -9.22
N PRO A 44 2.11 -13.96 -8.59
CA PRO A 44 2.01 -14.56 -7.26
C PRO A 44 1.50 -13.59 -6.20
N LEU A 45 1.96 -12.33 -6.25
CA LEU A 45 1.50 -11.29 -5.33
C LEU A 45 0.00 -11.03 -5.52
N VAL A 46 -0.47 -10.90 -6.77
CA VAL A 46 -1.90 -10.71 -7.09
C VAL A 46 -2.73 -11.88 -6.58
N GLY A 47 -2.28 -13.12 -6.75
CA GLY A 47 -3.00 -14.30 -6.26
C GLY A 47 -3.18 -14.29 -4.73
N ILE A 48 -2.09 -14.04 -4.01
CA ILE A 48 -2.09 -13.95 -2.54
C ILE A 48 -2.94 -12.75 -2.08
N MET A 49 -2.81 -11.59 -2.73
CA MET A 49 -3.60 -10.41 -2.42
C MET A 49 -5.09 -10.65 -2.67
N ALA A 50 -5.47 -11.26 -3.80
CA ALA A 50 -6.86 -11.55 -4.12
C ALA A 50 -7.51 -12.47 -3.07
N LEU A 51 -6.80 -13.51 -2.62
CA LEU A 51 -7.24 -14.39 -1.55
C LEU A 51 -7.49 -13.60 -0.25
N TRP A 52 -6.48 -12.84 0.20
CA TRP A 52 -6.57 -12.12 1.47
C TRP A 52 -7.58 -10.98 1.45
N LEU A 53 -7.65 -10.20 0.36
CA LEU A 53 -8.68 -9.18 0.19
C LEU A 53 -10.08 -9.81 0.15
N GLY A 54 -10.23 -11.00 -0.45
CA GLY A 54 -11.49 -11.75 -0.47
C GLY A 54 -11.93 -12.17 0.94
N VAL A 55 -11.04 -12.78 1.71
CA VAL A 55 -11.29 -13.14 3.13
C VAL A 55 -11.62 -11.90 3.96
N MET A 56 -10.89 -10.81 3.77
CA MET A 56 -11.13 -9.57 4.49
C MET A 56 -12.50 -8.95 4.16
N ARG A 57 -12.89 -8.94 2.87
CA ARG A 57 -14.22 -8.50 2.44
C ARG A 57 -15.33 -9.37 3.03
N LEU A 58 -15.09 -10.67 3.20
CA LEU A 58 -16.03 -11.56 3.87
C LEU A 58 -16.16 -11.20 5.36
N ALA A 59 -15.05 -10.98 6.06
CA ALA A 59 -15.05 -10.54 7.46
C ALA A 59 -15.73 -9.18 7.67
N GLU A 60 -15.55 -8.25 6.73
CA GLU A 60 -16.23 -6.95 6.71
C GLU A 60 -17.75 -7.13 6.55
N ARG A 61 -18.20 -7.90 5.55
CA ARG A 61 -19.62 -8.17 5.30
C ARG A 61 -20.29 -8.98 6.42
N ALA A 62 -19.54 -9.86 7.08
CA ALA A 62 -20.02 -10.62 8.24
C ALA A 62 -20.13 -9.75 9.51
N GLY A 63 -19.69 -8.49 9.48
CA GLY A 63 -19.74 -7.58 10.61
C GLY A 63 -18.69 -7.85 11.69
N LEU A 64 -17.76 -8.79 11.46
CA LEU A 64 -16.67 -9.09 12.39
C LEU A 64 -15.78 -7.86 12.60
N VAL A 65 -15.54 -7.11 11.53
CA VAL A 65 -14.75 -5.88 11.62
C VAL A 65 -15.51 -4.79 12.39
N THR A 66 -16.82 -4.67 12.19
CA THR A 66 -17.64 -3.73 12.96
C THR A 66 -17.65 -4.06 14.45
N LEU A 67 -17.59 -5.35 14.80
CA LEU A 67 -17.47 -5.82 16.18
C LEU A 67 -16.11 -5.46 16.78
N LEU A 68 -15.01 -5.75 16.07
CA LEU A 68 -13.66 -5.35 16.48
C LEU A 68 -13.52 -3.83 16.58
N ALA A 69 -14.08 -3.10 15.62
CA ALA A 69 -14.11 -1.64 15.59
C ALA A 69 -14.82 -1.07 16.83
N ARG A 70 -15.95 -1.66 17.26
CA ARG A 70 -16.60 -1.28 18.52
C ARG A 70 -15.73 -1.54 19.74
N GLY A 71 -14.99 -2.65 19.77
CA GLY A 71 -14.07 -2.99 20.86
C GLY A 71 -12.85 -2.06 20.95
N LEU A 72 -12.28 -1.67 19.80
CA LEU A 72 -11.14 -0.74 19.73
C LEU A 72 -11.54 0.74 19.73
N ARG A 73 -12.84 1.05 19.58
CA ARG A 73 -13.38 2.43 19.60
C ARG A 73 -12.87 3.30 20.76
N PRO A 74 -12.83 2.83 22.03
CA PRO A 74 -12.33 3.65 23.14
C PRO A 74 -10.83 3.99 23.02
N VAL A 75 -10.02 3.07 22.48
CA VAL A 75 -8.59 3.30 22.25
C VAL A 75 -8.38 4.28 21.10
N MET A 76 -9.06 4.05 19.98
CA MET A 76 -8.96 4.92 18.80
C MET A 76 -9.45 6.34 19.07
N ARG A 77 -10.54 6.53 19.82
CA ARG A 77 -11.00 7.89 20.23
C ARG A 77 -9.97 8.64 21.07
N ARG A 78 -9.16 7.93 21.84
CA ARG A 78 -8.13 8.52 22.70
C ARG A 78 -6.86 8.85 21.93
N LEU A 79 -6.50 7.99 20.98
CA LEU A 79 -5.29 8.15 20.14
C LEU A 79 -5.50 9.13 18.98
N PHE A 80 -6.72 9.16 18.42
CA PHE A 80 -7.12 10.01 17.30
C PHE A 80 -8.25 10.96 17.73
N SER A 81 -7.95 11.87 18.65
CA SER A 81 -8.91 12.90 19.12
C SER A 81 -9.42 13.81 17.99
N ASP A 82 -8.59 14.01 16.96
CA ASP A 82 -8.84 14.93 15.87
C ASP A 82 -9.71 14.31 14.75
N VAL A 83 -9.99 13.01 14.82
CA VAL A 83 -10.77 12.29 13.82
C VAL A 83 -12.20 12.05 14.33
N PRO A 84 -13.25 12.49 13.62
CA PRO A 84 -14.62 12.27 14.05
C PRO A 84 -14.94 10.76 14.15
N PRO A 85 -15.57 10.30 15.25
CA PRO A 85 -15.76 8.87 15.53
C PRO A 85 -16.84 8.17 14.69
N GLU A 86 -17.54 8.92 13.82
CA GLU A 86 -18.49 8.41 12.81
C GLU A 86 -17.93 8.55 11.38
N HIS A 87 -16.69 9.07 11.23
CA HIS A 87 -16.07 9.23 9.91
C HIS A 87 -15.54 7.88 9.38
N PRO A 88 -15.67 7.60 8.07
CA PRO A 88 -15.16 6.36 7.46
C PRO A 88 -13.66 6.11 7.69
N ALA A 89 -12.87 7.17 7.87
CA ALA A 89 -11.44 7.09 8.22
C ALA A 89 -11.17 6.19 9.44
N MET A 90 -12.03 6.23 10.46
CA MET A 90 -11.89 5.38 11.65
C MET A 90 -12.02 3.89 11.28
N GLY A 91 -13.00 3.56 10.44
CA GLY A 91 -13.20 2.20 9.94
C GLY A 91 -12.00 1.71 9.13
N SER A 92 -11.51 2.50 8.18
CA SER A 92 -10.35 2.17 7.35
C SER A 92 -9.06 1.99 8.18
N MET A 93 -8.81 2.82 9.19
CA MET A 93 -7.66 2.66 10.09
C MET A 93 -7.76 1.37 10.91
N LEU A 94 -8.93 1.10 11.49
CA LEU A 94 -9.19 -0.13 12.25
C LEU A 94 -9.01 -1.38 11.42
N MET A 95 -9.45 -1.34 10.16
CA MET A 95 -9.26 -2.42 9.19
C MET A 95 -7.78 -2.67 8.91
N ASN A 96 -6.98 -1.61 8.74
CA ASN A 96 -5.53 -1.75 8.54
C ASN A 96 -4.84 -2.34 9.78
N ILE A 97 -5.17 -1.87 10.98
CA ILE A 97 -4.61 -2.38 12.24
C ILE A 97 -4.99 -3.86 12.42
N ALA A 98 -6.26 -4.22 12.20
CA ALA A 98 -6.70 -5.61 12.26
C ALA A 98 -6.00 -6.50 11.23
N ALA A 99 -5.82 -6.01 10.00
CA ALA A 99 -5.08 -6.74 8.96
C ALA A 99 -3.60 -6.95 9.35
N ASN A 100 -2.96 -5.93 9.93
CA ASN A 100 -1.60 -6.05 10.47
C ASN A 100 -1.52 -7.05 11.63
N MET A 101 -2.45 -7.01 12.58
CA MET A 101 -2.49 -7.92 13.74
C MET A 101 -2.74 -9.38 13.34
N LEU A 102 -3.52 -9.61 12.28
CA LEU A 102 -3.84 -10.95 11.77
C LEU A 102 -2.75 -11.50 10.82
N GLY A 103 -1.62 -10.81 10.65
CA GLY A 103 -0.54 -11.23 9.76
C GLY A 103 -0.86 -11.07 8.26
N LEU A 104 -1.89 -10.28 7.93
CA LEU A 104 -2.35 -10.04 6.56
C LEU A 104 -1.61 -8.86 5.92
N GLY A 105 -0.27 -8.80 6.05
CA GLY A 105 0.54 -7.64 5.66
C GLY A 105 0.32 -7.17 4.21
N ASN A 106 0.16 -8.09 3.27
CA ASN A 106 -0.12 -7.76 1.86
C ASN A 106 -1.49 -7.10 1.64
N ALA A 107 -2.47 -7.37 2.51
CA ALA A 107 -3.77 -6.69 2.50
C ALA A 107 -3.78 -5.43 3.37
N ALA A 108 -2.88 -5.34 4.37
CA ALA A 108 -2.75 -4.17 5.22
C ALA A 108 -2.34 -2.93 4.41
N THR A 109 -1.39 -3.04 3.48
CA THR A 109 -0.93 -1.90 2.66
C THR A 109 -2.04 -1.19 1.87
N PRO A 110 -2.88 -1.86 1.05
CA PRO A 110 -3.97 -1.19 0.36
C PRO A 110 -5.04 -0.64 1.31
N LEU A 111 -5.30 -1.29 2.45
CA LEU A 111 -6.19 -0.76 3.49
C LEU A 111 -5.60 0.49 4.16
N GLY A 112 -4.29 0.52 4.37
CA GLY A 112 -3.57 1.66 4.93
C GLY A 112 -3.59 2.85 3.98
N LEU A 113 -3.38 2.63 2.68
CA LEU A 113 -3.52 3.68 1.66
C LEU A 113 -4.95 4.24 1.61
N ARG A 114 -5.97 3.39 1.76
CA ARG A 114 -7.36 3.84 1.87
C ARG A 114 -7.59 4.66 3.14
N ALA A 115 -7.06 4.22 4.29
CA ALA A 115 -7.12 4.97 5.54
C ALA A 115 -6.45 6.34 5.44
N MET A 116 -5.27 6.42 4.82
CA MET A 116 -4.57 7.68 4.56
C MET A 116 -5.38 8.60 3.65
N LYS A 117 -6.05 8.07 2.62
CA LYS A 117 -6.92 8.85 1.74
C LYS A 117 -8.15 9.39 2.47
N ASP A 118 -8.73 8.59 3.35
CA ASP A 118 -9.87 9.00 4.19
C ASP A 118 -9.45 9.99 5.29
N LEU A 119 -8.21 9.93 5.77
CA LEU A 119 -7.64 10.97 6.65
C LEU A 119 -7.36 12.26 5.89
N GLU A 120 -6.98 12.19 4.60
CA GLU A 120 -6.73 13.38 3.77
C GLU A 120 -8.01 14.16 3.49
N SER A 121 -9.18 13.51 3.46
CA SER A 121 -10.46 14.24 3.32
C SER A 121 -10.80 15.10 4.54
N LEU A 122 -10.18 14.82 5.69
CA LEU A 122 -10.30 15.63 6.91
C LEU A 122 -9.17 16.65 7.03
N ASN A 123 -8.25 16.69 6.07
CA ASN A 123 -7.08 17.55 6.14
C ASN A 123 -7.44 19.00 5.74
N PRO A 124 -7.33 19.98 6.67
CA PRO A 124 -7.56 21.38 6.34
C PRO A 124 -6.46 21.97 5.45
N ARG A 125 -5.31 21.29 5.30
CA ARG A 125 -4.16 21.72 4.48
C ARG A 125 -3.67 20.58 3.58
N PRO A 126 -4.31 20.39 2.41
CA PRO A 126 -3.93 19.35 1.47
C PRO A 126 -2.44 19.39 1.12
N GLY A 127 -1.78 18.24 1.16
CA GLY A 127 -0.34 18.11 0.92
C GLY A 127 0.57 18.33 2.13
N THR A 128 0.02 18.67 3.31
CA THR A 128 0.74 18.63 4.60
C THR A 128 0.14 17.56 5.48
N ALA A 129 0.93 16.60 5.98
CA ALA A 129 0.43 15.54 6.83
C ALA A 129 -0.17 16.10 8.14
N THR A 130 -1.35 15.62 8.52
CA THR A 130 -1.98 15.97 9.81
C THR A 130 -1.42 15.13 10.95
N ASN A 131 -1.63 15.55 12.20
CA ASN A 131 -1.23 14.75 13.37
C ASN A 131 -1.82 13.33 13.32
N ALA A 132 -3.09 13.19 12.92
CA ALA A 132 -3.73 11.90 12.77
C ALA A 132 -3.05 11.01 11.72
N MET A 133 -2.56 11.58 10.61
CA MET A 133 -1.77 10.80 9.64
C MET A 133 -0.44 10.35 10.21
N CYS A 134 0.26 11.25 10.92
CA CYS A 134 1.53 10.95 11.55
C CYS A 134 1.42 9.92 12.69
N THR A 135 0.30 9.90 13.42
CA THR A 135 0.04 8.93 14.50
C THR A 135 -0.39 7.56 13.96
N PHE A 136 -0.97 7.51 12.76
CA PHE A 136 -1.39 6.25 12.14
C PHE A 136 -0.25 5.48 11.46
N LEU A 137 0.78 6.19 11.00
CA LEU A 137 1.97 5.63 10.36
C LEU A 137 2.93 4.97 11.37
#